data_AF-A0A644XEG6-F1
#
_entry.id   AF-A0A644XEG6-F1
#
_cell.length_a   1.000
_cell.length_b   1.000
_cell.length_c   1.000
_cell.angle_alpha   90.00
_cell.angle_beta   90.00
_cell.angle_gamma   90.00
#
_symmetry.space_group_name_H-M   'P 1'
#
loop_
_entity.id
_entity.type
_entity.pdbx_description
1 polymer ?
#
loop_
_entity_poly.entity_id
_entity_poly.type
_entity_poly.pdbx_seq_one_letter_code
_entity_poly.pdbx_strand_id
1 'polypeptide(L)' 'MKTLNEYLNAISKRGDRYGRNGGILDLLLWCNKQNTQRVTIEEARQFYEDPDSPYQKTQK' A
#
# COMPACT_ATOMS: atom_id res chain seq x y z
N MET A 1 -5.08 10.21 -14.33
CA MET A 1 -4.30 9.03 -13.86
C MET A 1 -3.90 9.30 -12.42
N LYS A 2 -4.17 8.39 -11.47
CA LYS A 2 -3.68 8.55 -10.10
C LYS A 2 -2.18 8.23 -10.06
N THR A 3 -1.39 9.13 -9.50
CA THR A 3 0.04 8.97 -9.26
C THR A 3 0.28 8.10 -8.01
N LEU A 4 1.51 7.61 -7.83
CA LEU A 4 1.91 6.90 -6.60
C LEU A 4 1.58 7.72 -5.34
N ASN A 5 1.92 9.01 -5.34
CA ASN A 5 1.66 9.89 -4.20
C ASN A 5 0.17 10.05 -3.89
N GLU A 6 -0.71 10.03 -4.90
CA GLU A 6 -2.15 10.08 -4.66
C GLU A 6 -2.67 8.82 -3.97
N TYR A 7 -2.18 7.64 -4.37
CA TYR A 7 -2.52 6.39 -3.68
C TYR A 7 -1.98 6.37 -2.25
N LEU A 8 -0.71 6.74 -2.06
CA LEU A 8 -0.11 6.78 -0.72
C LEU A 8 -0.85 7.76 0.19
N ASN A 9 -1.24 8.94 -0.31
CA ASN A 9 -2.05 9.88 0.46
C ASN A 9 -3.42 9.32 0.82
N ALA A 10 -4.09 8.61 -0.10
CA ALA A 10 -5.39 8.02 0.17
C ALA A 10 -5.30 6.87 1.20
N ILE A 11 -4.27 6.03 1.09
CA ILE A 11 -3.99 4.94 2.05
C ILE A 11 -3.62 5.52 3.42
N SER A 12 -2.73 6.52 3.46
CA SER A 12 -2.33 7.21 4.69
C SER A 12 -3.53 7.78 5.44
N LYS A 13 -4.53 8.33 4.72
CA LYS A 13 -5.78 8.84 5.32
C LYS A 13 -6.73 7.75 5.84
N ARG A 14 -6.66 6.51 5.35
CA ARG A 14 -7.44 5.38 5.88
C ARG A 14 -6.86 4.87 7.18
N GLY A 15 -5.54 4.90 7.30
CA GLY A 15 -4.85 4.41 8.48
C GLY A 15 -5.16 5.22 9.74
N ASP A 16 -4.95 4.58 10.88
CA ASP A 16 -4.96 5.24 12.18
C ASP A 16 -3.71 6.12 12.39
N ARG A 17 -3.56 6.68 13.59
CA ARG A 17 -2.41 7.54 13.95
C ARG A 17 -1.04 6.88 13.76
N TYR A 18 -0.99 5.55 13.68
CA TYR A 18 0.22 4.75 13.48
C TYR A 18 0.33 4.25 12.03
N GLY A 19 -0.63 4.55 11.15
CA GLY A 19 -0.68 4.02 9.80
C GLY A 19 -1.11 2.55 9.73
N ARG A 20 -1.79 2.04 10.77
CA ARG A 20 -2.42 0.71 10.82
C ARG A 20 -3.91 0.81 10.45
N ASN A 21 -4.60 -0.32 10.35
CA ASN A 21 -6.01 -0.42 9.95
C ASN A 21 -6.28 0.08 8.51
N GLY A 22 -5.49 -0.42 7.56
CA GLY A 22 -5.58 -0.05 6.14
C GLY A 22 -4.70 1.14 5.77
N GLY A 23 -3.69 1.44 6.59
CA GLY A 23 -2.73 2.53 6.36
C GLY A 23 -1.42 2.09 5.71
N ILE A 24 -0.42 2.97 5.71
CA ILE A 24 0.87 2.74 5.05
C ILE A 24 1.64 1.56 5.68
N LEU A 25 1.53 1.35 6.99
CA LEU A 25 2.18 0.19 7.61
C LEU A 25 1.56 -1.12 7.14
N ASP A 26 0.23 -1.18 6.97
CA ASP A 26 -0.44 -2.36 6.42
C ASP A 26 -0.08 -2.58 4.96
N LEU A 27 0.04 -1.51 4.16
CA LEU A 27 0.56 -1.62 2.79
C LEU A 27 1.95 -2.27 2.78
N LEU A 28 2.88 -1.80 3.62
CA LEU A 28 4.25 -2.32 3.71
C LEU A 28 4.29 -3.76 4.23
N LEU A 29 3.42 -4.09 5.19
CA LEU A 29 3.24 -5.45 5.70
C LEU A 29 2.72 -6.37 4.58
N TRP A 30 1.68 -5.93 3.86
CA TRP A 30 1.01 -6.65 2.80
C TRP A 30 1.95 -7.00 1.64
N CYS A 31 2.79 -6.06 1.19
CA CYS A 31 3.80 -6.35 0.16
C CYS A 31 5.10 -6.99 0.71
N ASN A 32 5.14 -7.38 1.99
CA ASN A 32 6.30 -7.95 2.68
C ASN A 32 7.58 -7.08 2.57
N LYS A 33 7.41 -5.75 2.68
CA LYS A 33 8.43 -4.71 2.53
C LYS A 33 8.60 -3.85 3.78
N GLN A 34 8.39 -4.44 4.95
CA GLN A 34 8.45 -3.73 6.25
C GLN A 34 9.78 -3.01 6.51
N ASN A 35 10.87 -3.42 5.84
CA ASN A 35 12.21 -2.83 5.97
C ASN A 35 12.58 -1.84 4.86
N THR A 36 11.63 -1.41 4.02
CA THR A 36 11.91 -0.45 2.94
C THR A 36 10.79 0.57 2.75
N GLN A 37 11.14 1.75 2.25
CA GLN A 37 10.19 2.78 1.83
C GLN A 37 9.81 2.67 0.34
N ARG A 38 10.30 1.64 -0.36
CA ARG A 38 10.11 1.47 -1.80
C ARG A 38 8.86 0.64 -2.12
N VAL A 39 7.76 1.35 -2.36
CA VAL A 39 6.53 0.81 -2.93
C VAL A 39 6.32 1.32 -4.36
N THR A 40 5.84 0.45 -5.24
CA THR A 40 5.50 0.81 -6.62
C THR A 40 4.08 1.35 -6.69
N ILE A 41 3.76 2.02 -7.81
CA ILE A 41 2.40 2.48 -8.08
C ILE A 41 1.40 1.32 -8.18
N GLU A 42 1.81 0.15 -8.66
CA GLU A 42 0.97 -1.04 -8.78
C GLU A 42 0.65 -1.63 -7.41
N GLU A 43 1.62 -1.68 -6.50
CA GLU A 43 1.42 -2.13 -5.12
C GLU A 43 0.46 -1.22 -4.36
N ALA A 44 0.68 0.10 -4.45
CA ALA A 44 -0.19 1.08 -3.83
C ALA A 44 -1.60 1.04 -4.43
N ARG A 45 -1.72 0.82 -5.75
CA ARG A 45 -3.01 0.66 -6.40
C ARG A 45 -3.75 -0.58 -5.92
N GLN A 46 -3.11 -1.75 -5.98
CA GLN A 46 -3.74 -3.02 -5.65
C GLN A 46 -4.19 -3.05 -4.19
N PHE A 47 -3.35 -2.59 -3.26
CA PHE A 47 -3.73 -2.48 -1.86
C PHE A 47 -4.87 -1.47 -1.63
N TYR A 48 -4.89 -0.36 -2.37
CA TYR A 48 -5.98 0.62 -2.25
C TYR A 48 -7.33 0.07 -2.74
N GLU A 49 -7.31 -0.71 -3.82
CA GLU A 49 -8.50 -1.31 -4.44
C GLU A 49 -8.99 -2.53 -3.66
N ASP A 50 -8.10 -3.43 -3.27
CA ASP A 50 -8.43 -4.68 -2.58
C ASP A 50 -7.33 -5.06 -1.56
N PRO A 51 -7.40 -4.54 -0.32
CA PRO A 51 -6.38 -4.79 0.70
C PRO A 51 -6.44 -6.21 1.29
N ASP A 52 -7.56 -6.91 1.15
CA ASP A 52 -7.77 -8.27 1.68
C ASP A 52 -7.25 -9.36 0.73
N SER A 53 -7.07 -9.07 -0.56
CA SER A 53 -6.49 -9.99 -1.53
C SER A 53 -5.03 -10.27 -1.21
N PRO A 54 -4.55 -11.52 -1.38
CA PRO A 54 -3.14 -11.85 -1.19
C PRO A 54 -2.27 -11.03 -2.16
N TYR A 55 -1.14 -10.53 -1.64
CA TYR A 55 -0.17 -9.82 -2.47
C TYR A 55 0.36 -10.72 -3.58
N GLN A 56 -0.04 -10.43 -4.81
CA GLN A 56 0.52 -11.06 -5.99
C GLN A 56 1.70 -10.24 -6.47
N LYS A 57 2.90 -10.80 -6.31
CA LYS A 57 4.11 -10.23 -6.87
C LYS A 57 3.97 -10.31 -8.39
N THR A 58 3.58 -9.21 -9.04
CA THR A 58 3.64 -9.11 -10.50
C THR A 58 5.11 -9.21 -10.90
N GLN A 59 5.55 -10.42 -11.25
CA GLN A 59 6.85 -10.64 -11.85
C GLN A 59 6.83 -9.97 -13.23
N LYS A 60 7.63 -8.92 -13.39
CA LYS A 60 8.06 -8.41 -14.69
C LYS A 60 9.53 -8.75 -14.88
#